data_AF-A0A7J8E0R9-F1
#
_entry.id   AF-A0A7J8E0R9-F1
#
_cell.length_a   1.000
_cell.length_b   1.000
_cell.length_c   1.000
_cell.angle_alpha   90.00
_cell.angle_beta   90.00
_cell.angle_gamma   90.00
#
_symmetry.space_group_name_H-M   'P 1'
#
loop_
_entity.id
_entity.type
_entity.pdbx_description
1 polymer ?
#
loop_
_entity_poly.entity_id
_entity_poly.type
_entity_poly.pdbx_seq_one_letter_code
_entity_poly.pdbx_strand_id
1 'polypeptide(L)'
;MELANTLNQEGKSKGGVLAHLERLQTRSRKKFQEPQGAQAAERALEGKIVKLRSLRDKLRAEVKHRQARVEASVEPDQTFEVSEQEVLEKKQENVKAILQAYYFTGISGKLTSRGVCVSINTAFEGNLLDSYFVDLVIQKPLRIHHHSIPVFIPLEEISAKYLQTNIQQFLFSLCEYLNAYAGRKYQADRLQAVGGDSPSH
;
A
#
# COMPACT_ATOMS: atom_id res chain seq x y z
N MET A 1 23.06 72.83 -10.29
CA MET A 1 23.92 72.60 -9.10
C MET A 1 23.32 71.37 -8.43
N GLU A 2 23.96 70.21 -8.29
CA GLU A 2 25.37 69.84 -8.30
C GLU A 2 25.54 68.42 -8.86
N LEU A 3 26.63 68.23 -9.59
CA LEU A 3 27.20 66.94 -9.94
C LEU A 3 28.12 66.52 -8.79
N ALA A 4 27.91 65.34 -8.21
CA ALA A 4 28.88 64.68 -7.33
C ALA A 4 28.96 63.20 -7.76
N ASN A 5 29.84 62.85 -8.69
CA ASN A 5 31.17 62.30 -8.40
C ASN A 5 31.16 61.21 -7.32
N THR A 6 30.82 59.98 -7.71
CA THR A 6 31.33 58.78 -7.05
C THR A 6 32.23 58.03 -8.02
N LEU A 7 33.52 58.21 -7.75
CA LEU A 7 34.70 57.62 -8.32
C LEU A 7 34.58 56.09 -8.38
N ASN A 8 34.37 55.53 -9.57
CA ASN A 8 34.50 54.09 -9.80
C ASN A 8 35.99 53.71 -9.73
N GLN A 9 36.38 53.06 -8.63
CA GLN A 9 37.64 52.32 -8.57
C GLN A 9 37.46 51.01 -9.37
N GLU A 10 37.77 51.03 -10.66
CA GLU A 10 38.00 49.80 -11.42
C GLU A 10 39.47 49.37 -11.29
N GLY A 11 39.65 48.13 -10.83
CA GLY A 11 40.94 47.53 -10.54
C GLY A 11 41.92 47.58 -11.71
N LYS A 12 43.18 47.88 -11.39
CA LYS A 12 44.36 47.83 -12.26
C LYS A 12 44.37 46.53 -13.09
N SER A 13 43.94 46.66 -14.34
CA SER A 13 44.11 45.63 -15.36
C SER A 13 45.58 45.60 -15.81
N LYS A 14 46.33 44.55 -15.44
CA LYS A 14 47.71 44.27 -15.88
C LYS A 14 47.84 43.91 -17.38
N GLY A 15 46.91 44.32 -18.23
CA GLY A 15 46.95 44.11 -19.67
C GLY A 15 46.76 45.45 -20.38
N GLY A 16 47.64 45.77 -21.34
CA GLY A 16 47.63 47.04 -22.07
C GLY A 16 46.30 47.34 -22.78
N VAL A 17 46.19 48.54 -23.34
CA VAL A 17 44.95 49.08 -23.96
C VAL A 17 44.32 48.10 -24.96
N LEU A 18 45.15 47.38 -25.73
CA LEU A 18 44.68 46.35 -26.67
C LEU A 18 43.95 45.18 -25.98
N ALA A 19 44.47 44.68 -24.85
CA ALA A 19 43.81 43.61 -24.08
C ALA A 19 42.51 44.08 -23.42
N HIS A 20 42.37 45.39 -23.15
CA HIS A 20 41.12 45.96 -22.69
C HIS A 20 40.08 46.06 -23.82
N LEU A 21 40.50 46.50 -25.01
CA LEU A 21 39.65 46.57 -26.19
C LEU A 21 39.15 45.19 -26.65
N GLU A 22 40.00 44.17 -26.62
CA GLU A 22 39.61 42.79 -26.95
C GLU A 22 38.59 42.23 -25.95
N ARG A 23 38.74 42.54 -24.66
CA ARG A 23 37.73 42.20 -23.63
C ARG A 23 36.41 42.95 -23.85
N LEU A 24 36.45 44.21 -24.26
CA LEU A 24 35.23 44.96 -24.58
C LEU A 24 34.53 44.41 -25.83
N GLN A 25 35.28 44.02 -26.86
CA GLN A 25 34.73 43.43 -28.09
C GLN A 25 34.08 42.07 -27.82
N THR A 26 34.71 41.21 -27.03
CA THR A 26 34.13 39.92 -26.63
C THR A 26 32.90 40.09 -25.73
N ARG A 27 32.90 41.07 -24.82
CA ARG A 27 31.73 41.42 -23.98
C ARG A 27 30.58 41.98 -24.80
N SER A 28 30.85 42.77 -25.83
CA SER A 28 29.83 43.29 -26.75
C SER A 28 29.21 42.18 -27.60
N ARG A 29 30.04 41.27 -28.15
CA ARG A 29 29.55 40.10 -28.92
C ARG A 29 28.68 39.16 -28.08
N LYS A 30 29.05 38.88 -26.82
CA LYS A 30 28.25 38.04 -25.92
C LYS A 30 26.86 38.61 -25.64
N LYS A 31 26.76 39.93 -25.41
CA LYS A 31 25.46 40.62 -25.19
C LYS A 31 24.53 40.57 -26.41
N PHE A 32 25.08 40.47 -27.62
CA PHE A 32 24.29 40.33 -28.85
C PHE A 32 23.87 38.88 -29.17
N GLN A 33 24.55 37.87 -28.60
CA GLN A 33 24.22 36.44 -28.76
C GLN A 33 23.24 35.90 -27.70
N GLU A 34 23.27 36.41 -26.47
CA GLU A 34 22.33 36.06 -25.40
C GLU A 34 20.81 36.19 -25.74
N PRO A 35 20.33 37.19 -26.51
CA PRO A 35 18.89 37.30 -26.80
C PRO A 35 18.34 36.19 -27.71
N GLN A 36 19.18 35.47 -28.47
CA GLN A 36 18.70 34.44 -29.41
C GLN A 36 18.35 33.11 -28.70
N GLY A 37 19.09 32.75 -27.63
CA GLY A 37 18.80 31.54 -26.85
C GLY A 37 17.53 31.65 -26.01
N ALA A 38 17.29 32.84 -25.43
CA ALA A 38 16.08 33.13 -24.66
C ALA A 38 14.81 33.08 -25.53
N GLN A 39 14.84 33.69 -26.72
CA GLN A 39 13.69 33.67 -27.65
C GLN A 39 13.35 32.26 -28.17
N ALA A 40 14.34 31.39 -28.35
CA ALA A 40 14.10 30.01 -28.75
C ALA A 40 13.43 29.18 -27.64
N ALA A 41 13.85 29.41 -26.38
CA ALA A 41 13.24 28.78 -25.21
C ALA A 41 11.81 29.28 -24.98
N GLU A 42 11.55 30.58 -25.13
CA GLU A 42 10.22 31.18 -25.05
C GLU A 42 9.26 30.58 -26.09
N ARG A 43 9.66 30.49 -27.36
CA ARG A 43 8.85 29.87 -28.42
C ARG A 43 8.54 28.39 -28.16
N ALA A 44 9.49 27.65 -27.58
CA ALA A 44 9.27 26.26 -27.20
C ALA A 44 8.26 26.12 -26.05
N LEU A 45 8.29 27.04 -25.08
CA LEU A 45 7.34 27.10 -23.97
C LEU A 45 5.94 27.53 -24.44
N GLU A 46 5.85 28.52 -25.33
CA GLU A 46 4.59 28.93 -25.96
C GLU A 46 3.93 27.76 -26.72
N GLY A 47 4.72 26.97 -27.47
CA GLY A 47 4.22 25.78 -28.16
C GLY A 47 3.67 24.72 -27.19
N LYS A 48 4.29 24.54 -26.01
CA LYS A 48 3.78 23.64 -24.97
C LYS A 48 2.48 24.17 -24.35
N ILE A 49 2.37 25.48 -24.13
CA ILE A 49 1.17 26.11 -23.60
C ILE A 49 -0.02 25.91 -24.54
N VAL A 50 0.17 26.09 -25.85
CA VAL A 50 -0.89 25.87 -26.85
C VAL A 50 -1.35 24.41 -26.87
N LYS A 51 -0.42 23.45 -26.79
CA LYS A 51 -0.76 22.01 -26.73
C LYS A 51 -1.53 21.65 -25.46
N LEU A 52 -1.14 22.19 -24.31
CA LEU A 52 -1.85 21.93 -23.04
C LEU A 52 -3.23 22.57 -23.02
N ARG A 53 -3.38 23.77 -23.61
CA ARG A 53 -4.69 24.43 -23.76
C ARG A 53 -5.64 23.60 -24.62
N SER A 54 -5.18 23.09 -25.76
CA SER A 54 -6.04 22.25 -26.63
C SER A 54 -6.43 20.92 -25.97
N LEU A 55 -5.53 20.31 -25.19
CA LEU A 55 -5.84 19.11 -24.42
C LEU A 55 -6.89 19.38 -23.33
N ARG A 56 -6.70 20.47 -22.57
CA ARG A 56 -7.68 20.91 -21.56
C ARG A 56 -9.05 21.16 -22.18
N ASP A 57 -9.09 21.84 -23.32
CA ASP A 57 -10.34 22.19 -23.98
C ASP A 57 -11.07 20.94 -24.52
N LYS A 58 -10.33 19.95 -25.04
CA LYS A 58 -10.86 18.63 -25.40
C LYS A 58 -11.45 17.90 -24.19
N LEU A 59 -10.71 17.83 -23.09
CA LEU A 59 -11.18 17.18 -21.86
C LEU A 59 -12.40 17.89 -21.27
N ARG A 60 -12.42 19.23 -21.32
CA ARG A 60 -13.57 20.02 -20.88
C ARG A 60 -14.79 19.78 -21.74
N ALA A 61 -14.63 19.60 -23.06
CA ALA A 61 -15.72 19.25 -23.96
C ALA A 61 -16.26 17.84 -23.68
N GLU A 62 -15.38 16.85 -23.45
CA GLU A 62 -15.76 15.48 -23.10
C GLU A 62 -16.53 15.43 -21.76
N VAL A 63 -16.05 16.17 -20.75
CA VAL A 63 -16.74 16.26 -19.45
C VAL A 63 -18.12 16.91 -19.61
N LYS A 64 -18.23 18.01 -20.36
CA LYS A 64 -19.51 18.66 -20.65
C LYS A 64 -20.47 17.72 -21.39
N HIS A 65 -19.98 16.96 -22.37
CA HIS A 65 -20.79 16.00 -23.10
C HIS A 65 -21.29 14.87 -22.19
N ARG A 66 -20.44 14.38 -21.28
CA ARG A 66 -20.85 13.37 -20.29
C ARG A 66 -21.85 13.94 -19.28
N GLN A 67 -21.66 15.16 -18.80
CA GLN A 67 -22.60 15.83 -17.90
C GLN A 67 -23.95 16.04 -18.58
N ALA A 68 -24.00 16.57 -19.80
CA ALA A 68 -25.24 16.76 -20.54
C ALA A 68 -25.96 15.43 -20.83
N ARG A 69 -25.22 14.34 -21.10
CA ARG A 69 -25.81 13.01 -21.27
C ARG A 69 -26.40 12.46 -19.97
N VAL A 70 -25.77 12.76 -18.83
CA VAL A 70 -26.29 12.39 -17.51
C VAL A 70 -27.52 13.23 -17.16
N GLU A 71 -27.49 14.55 -17.38
CA GLU A 71 -28.63 15.44 -17.13
C GLU A 71 -29.84 15.14 -18.01
N ALA A 72 -29.64 14.74 -19.28
CA ALA A 72 -30.74 14.32 -20.16
C ALA A 72 -31.34 12.95 -19.80
N SER A 73 -30.72 12.19 -18.91
CA SER A 73 -31.15 10.84 -18.53
C SER A 73 -31.69 10.74 -17.09
N VAL A 74 -31.77 11.85 -16.34
CA VAL A 74 -32.12 11.85 -14.92
C VAL A 74 -33.35 12.74 -14.68
N GLU A 75 -34.50 12.09 -14.52
CA GLU A 75 -35.64 12.61 -13.74
C GLU A 75 -35.25 12.68 -12.25
N PRO A 76 -35.80 13.61 -11.45
CA PRO A 76 -35.15 14.02 -10.21
C PRO A 76 -35.41 13.10 -9.00
N ASP A 77 -34.32 12.87 -8.25
CA ASP A 77 -34.23 12.86 -6.77
C ASP A 77 -34.56 11.62 -5.92
N GLN A 78 -34.50 10.39 -6.47
CA GLN A 78 -34.52 9.16 -5.64
C GLN A 78 -33.34 8.20 -5.88
N THR A 79 -32.53 8.43 -6.92
CA THR A 79 -31.45 7.52 -7.34
C THR A 79 -30.10 7.81 -6.70
N PHE A 80 -29.87 9.02 -6.16
CA PHE A 80 -28.57 9.39 -5.61
C PHE A 80 -28.29 8.71 -4.26
N GLU A 81 -29.25 8.69 -3.32
CA GLU A 81 -29.04 8.03 -2.03
C GLU A 81 -28.95 6.49 -2.15
N VAL A 82 -29.75 5.89 -3.05
CA VAL A 82 -29.69 4.44 -3.32
C VAL A 82 -28.32 4.05 -3.90
N SER A 83 -27.72 4.91 -4.74
CA SER A 83 -26.41 4.62 -5.35
C SER A 83 -25.26 4.60 -4.34
N GLU A 84 -25.26 5.49 -3.35
CA GLU A 84 -24.22 5.52 -2.31
C GLU A 84 -24.40 4.38 -1.31
N GLN A 85 -25.65 4.09 -0.93
CA GLN A 85 -26.01 2.96 -0.07
C GLN A 85 -25.63 1.62 -0.71
N GLU A 86 -25.98 1.41 -1.99
CA GLU A 86 -25.61 0.20 -2.73
C GLU A 86 -24.10 0.05 -2.89
N VAL A 87 -23.36 1.15 -3.09
CA VAL A 87 -21.90 1.13 -3.17
C VAL A 87 -21.29 0.77 -1.82
N LEU A 88 -21.87 1.25 -0.71
CA LEU A 88 -21.44 0.89 0.65
C LEU A 88 -21.75 -0.57 0.97
N GLU A 89 -22.93 -1.07 0.61
CA GLU A 89 -23.32 -2.48 0.79
C GLU A 89 -22.41 -3.41 -0.02
N LYS A 90 -22.18 -3.13 -1.31
CA LYS A 90 -21.24 -3.90 -2.14
C LYS A 90 -19.83 -3.89 -1.56
N LYS A 91 -19.37 -2.76 -1.00
CA LYS A 91 -18.08 -2.68 -0.31
C LYS A 91 -18.05 -3.53 0.95
N GLN A 92 -19.12 -3.52 1.74
CA GLN A 92 -19.23 -4.34 2.95
C GLN A 92 -19.25 -5.83 2.62
N GLU A 93 -20.03 -6.23 1.61
CA GLU A 93 -20.05 -7.60 1.10
C GLU A 93 -18.68 -8.04 0.61
N ASN A 94 -17.97 -7.18 -0.13
CA ASN A 94 -16.62 -7.47 -0.59
C ASN A 94 -15.64 -7.66 0.58
N VAL A 95 -15.66 -6.79 1.59
CA VAL A 95 -14.82 -6.95 2.79
C VAL A 95 -15.13 -8.24 3.52
N LYS A 96 -16.42 -8.60 3.64
CA LYS A 96 -16.86 -9.86 4.25
C LYS A 96 -16.37 -11.07 3.46
N ALA A 97 -16.46 -11.03 2.12
CA ALA A 97 -15.97 -12.07 1.24
C ALA A 97 -14.45 -12.24 1.34
N ILE A 98 -13.70 -11.14 1.39
CA ILE A 98 -12.25 -11.15 1.59
C ILE A 98 -11.90 -11.75 2.96
N LEU A 99 -12.59 -11.35 4.03
CA LEU A 99 -12.38 -11.89 5.36
C LEU A 99 -12.65 -13.40 5.39
N GLN A 100 -13.73 -13.84 4.74
CA GLN A 100 -14.07 -15.25 4.62
C GLN A 100 -13.01 -16.03 3.81
N ALA A 101 -12.48 -15.45 2.74
CA ALA A 101 -11.38 -16.03 1.98
C ALA A 101 -10.11 -16.20 2.83
N TYR A 102 -9.76 -15.20 3.66
CA TYR A 102 -8.65 -15.32 4.60
C TYR A 102 -8.91 -16.35 5.69
N TYR A 103 -10.15 -16.50 6.15
CA TYR A 103 -10.51 -17.53 7.12
C TYR A 103 -10.22 -18.96 6.60
N PHE A 104 -10.36 -19.18 5.29
CA PHE A 104 -10.01 -20.46 4.65
C PHE A 104 -8.51 -20.74 4.61
N THR A 105 -7.65 -19.75 4.88
CA THR A 105 -6.20 -19.99 5.05
C THR A 105 -5.89 -20.71 6.37
N GLY A 106 -6.87 -20.83 7.26
CA GLY A 106 -6.73 -21.49 8.56
C GLY A 106 -6.07 -20.63 9.64
N ILE A 107 -5.71 -19.37 9.35
CA ILE A 107 -5.10 -18.45 10.33
C ILE A 107 -5.86 -17.13 10.32
N SER A 108 -6.19 -16.63 11.50
CA SER A 108 -6.76 -15.29 11.69
C SER A 108 -6.12 -14.58 12.88
N GLY A 109 -6.17 -13.26 12.90
CA GLY A 109 -5.55 -12.45 13.95
C GLY A 109 -6.49 -11.37 14.46
N LYS A 110 -6.51 -11.18 15.78
CA LYS A 110 -7.22 -10.08 16.45
C LYS A 110 -6.23 -9.29 17.28
N LEU A 111 -6.31 -7.97 17.21
CA LEU A 111 -5.49 -7.09 18.05
C LEU A 111 -6.01 -7.14 19.50
N THR A 112 -5.11 -7.36 20.47
CA THR A 112 -5.41 -7.31 21.89
C THR A 112 -4.75 -6.09 22.53
N SER A 113 -5.14 -5.73 23.75
CA SER A 113 -4.58 -4.57 24.46
C SER A 113 -3.06 -4.63 24.67
N ARG A 114 -2.47 -5.83 24.63
CA ARG A 114 -1.05 -6.10 24.87
C ARG A 114 -0.32 -6.62 23.63
N GLY A 115 -1.03 -6.93 22.54
CA GLY A 115 -0.42 -7.46 21.33
C GLY A 115 -1.41 -8.05 20.34
N VAL A 116 -1.21 -9.31 19.94
CA VAL A 116 -2.03 -9.98 18.91
C VAL A 116 -2.42 -11.37 19.40
N CYS A 117 -3.71 -11.69 19.33
CA CYS A 117 -4.22 -13.05 19.47
C CYS A 117 -4.41 -13.67 18.09
N VAL A 118 -3.67 -14.74 17.82
CA VAL A 118 -3.75 -15.52 16.57
C VAL A 118 -4.65 -16.73 16.82
N SER A 119 -5.65 -16.93 15.97
CA SER A 119 -6.49 -18.12 15.96
C SER A 119 -6.12 -19.00 14.76
N ILE A 120 -5.84 -20.27 15.03
CA ILE A 120 -5.47 -21.30 14.08
C ILE A 120 -6.62 -22.28 14.00
N ASN A 121 -7.24 -22.35 12.85
CA ASN A 121 -8.33 -23.26 12.56
C ASN A 121 -7.77 -24.48 11.84
N THR A 122 -7.99 -25.65 12.42
CA THR A 122 -7.53 -26.89 11.82
C THR A 122 -8.52 -27.40 10.78
N ALA A 123 -8.02 -28.03 9.72
CA ALA A 123 -8.84 -28.61 8.68
C ALA A 123 -8.27 -29.95 8.21
N PHE A 124 -9.16 -30.92 7.96
CA PHE A 124 -8.78 -32.25 7.48
C PHE A 124 -9.83 -32.81 6.53
N GLU A 125 -9.40 -33.35 5.39
CA GLU A 125 -10.28 -33.92 4.34
C GLU A 125 -11.47 -33.01 3.95
N GLY A 126 -11.23 -31.70 3.88
CA GLY A 126 -12.27 -30.71 3.53
C GLY A 126 -13.20 -30.30 4.67
N ASN A 127 -13.01 -30.85 5.88
CA ASN A 127 -13.77 -30.48 7.07
C ASN A 127 -12.99 -29.47 7.92
N LEU A 128 -13.67 -28.43 8.39
CA LEU A 128 -13.16 -27.54 9.43
C LEU A 128 -13.33 -28.22 10.79
N LEU A 129 -12.26 -28.32 11.55
CA LEU A 129 -12.21 -29.00 12.84
C LEU A 129 -12.07 -27.98 13.98
N ASP A 130 -11.31 -28.33 15.02
CA ASP A 130 -11.08 -27.51 16.20
C ASP A 130 -10.26 -26.24 15.87
N SER A 131 -10.56 -25.17 16.61
CA SER A 131 -9.81 -23.91 16.57
C SER A 131 -8.96 -23.76 17.83
N TYR A 132 -7.72 -23.32 17.64
CA TYR A 132 -6.75 -23.07 18.69
C TYR A 132 -6.31 -21.62 18.67
N PHE A 133 -5.91 -21.06 19.82
CA PHE A 133 -5.47 -19.68 19.88
C PHE A 133 -4.13 -19.53 20.59
N VAL A 134 -3.39 -18.48 20.21
CA VAL A 134 -2.13 -18.06 20.83
C VAL A 134 -2.15 -16.54 20.97
N ASP A 135 -2.11 -16.06 22.22
CA ASP A 135 -2.01 -14.64 22.56
C ASP A 135 -0.53 -14.25 22.69
N LEU A 136 -0.10 -13.37 21.80
CA LEU A 136 1.26 -12.87 21.69
C LEU A 136 1.34 -11.44 22.20
N VAL A 137 2.29 -11.19 23.11
CA VAL A 137 2.58 -9.85 23.62
C VAL A 137 3.67 -9.22 22.74
N ILE A 138 3.38 -8.06 22.15
CA ILE A 138 4.33 -7.30 21.31
C ILE A 138 5.27 -6.48 22.22
N GLN A 139 5.97 -7.17 23.12
CA GLN A 139 7.08 -6.63 23.88
C GLN A 139 8.36 -7.29 23.33
N LYS A 140 9.52 -6.63 23.38
CA LYS A 140 10.79 -7.27 23.01
C LYS A 140 11.44 -7.85 24.27
N PRO A 141 11.74 -9.17 24.32
CA PRO A 141 11.47 -10.21 23.32
C PRO A 141 9.99 -10.61 23.29
N LEU A 142 9.50 -11.07 22.12
CA LEU A 142 8.10 -11.49 21.93
C LEU A 142 7.77 -12.64 22.89
N ARG A 143 6.62 -12.60 23.55
CA ARG A 143 6.22 -13.64 24.52
C ARG A 143 4.81 -14.15 24.24
N ILE A 144 4.63 -15.44 24.46
CA ILE A 144 3.30 -16.06 24.49
C ILE A 144 2.74 -15.83 25.90
N HIS A 145 1.58 -15.18 25.99
CA HIS A 145 0.91 -14.92 27.27
C HIS A 145 -0.10 -16.02 27.61
N HIS A 146 -0.95 -16.40 26.65
CA HIS A 146 -1.95 -17.43 26.84
C HIS A 146 -2.16 -18.22 25.56
N HIS A 147 -2.46 -19.52 25.67
CA HIS A 147 -2.74 -20.35 24.51
C HIS A 147 -3.67 -21.53 24.87
N SER A 148 -4.35 -22.07 23.86
CA SER A 148 -5.11 -23.32 23.96
C SER A 148 -4.40 -24.52 23.32
N ILE A 149 -3.13 -24.37 22.94
CA ILE A 149 -2.35 -25.47 22.32
C ILE A 149 -2.23 -26.65 23.30
N PRO A 150 -2.56 -27.88 22.87
CA PRO A 150 -2.37 -29.07 23.69
C PRO A 150 -0.92 -29.31 24.11
N VAL A 151 -0.71 -29.80 25.34
CA VAL A 151 0.60 -29.96 25.99
C VAL A 151 1.60 -30.88 25.27
N PHE A 152 1.12 -31.80 24.43
CA PHE A 152 1.98 -32.71 23.67
C PHE A 152 2.52 -32.09 22.37
N ILE A 153 2.04 -30.90 21.98
CA ILE A 153 2.58 -30.16 20.84
C ILE A 153 3.78 -29.34 21.35
N PRO A 154 4.95 -29.41 20.70
CA PRO A 154 6.19 -28.82 21.22
C PRO A 154 6.25 -27.29 21.02
N LEU A 155 5.32 -26.56 21.64
CA LEU A 155 5.18 -25.11 21.48
C LEU A 155 6.41 -24.35 21.99
N GLU A 156 6.98 -24.78 23.10
CA GLU A 156 8.19 -24.19 23.71
C GLU A 156 9.40 -24.32 22.78
N GLU A 157 9.56 -25.47 22.13
CA GLU A 157 10.68 -25.68 21.19
C GLU A 157 10.54 -24.84 19.92
N ILE A 158 9.34 -24.81 19.34
CA ILE A 158 9.06 -24.04 18.13
C ILE A 158 9.20 -22.55 18.41
N SER A 159 8.70 -22.09 19.57
CA SER A 159 8.80 -20.69 19.98
C SER A 159 10.25 -20.27 20.26
N ALA A 160 11.05 -21.11 20.94
CA ALA A 160 12.46 -20.81 21.18
C ALA A 160 13.26 -20.67 19.87
N LYS A 161 12.93 -21.46 18.84
CA LYS A 161 13.62 -21.45 17.54
C LYS A 161 13.21 -20.29 16.65
N TYR A 162 11.91 -19.99 16.55
CA TYR A 162 11.37 -19.13 15.50
C TYR A 162 10.67 -17.86 15.99
N LEU A 163 10.22 -17.78 17.25
CA LEU A 163 9.36 -16.67 17.69
C LEU A 163 10.05 -15.30 17.58
N GLN A 164 11.37 -15.24 17.79
CA GLN A 164 12.14 -13.99 17.74
C GLN A 164 12.70 -13.65 16.35
N THR A 165 12.90 -14.66 15.50
CA THR A 165 13.58 -14.54 14.20
C THR A 165 12.60 -14.53 13.05
N ASN A 166 11.63 -15.45 13.03
CA ASN A 166 10.67 -15.61 11.94
C ASN A 166 9.30 -16.07 12.46
N ILE A 167 8.40 -15.10 12.66
CA ILE A 167 7.03 -15.36 13.11
C ILE A 167 6.22 -16.19 12.11
N GLN A 168 6.47 -16.06 10.80
CA GLN A 168 5.76 -16.82 9.78
C GLN A 168 6.12 -18.30 9.88
N GLN A 169 7.41 -18.62 10.05
CA GLN A 169 7.87 -20.00 10.26
C GLN A 169 7.31 -20.59 11.54
N PHE A 170 7.26 -19.80 12.62
CA PHE A 170 6.61 -20.20 13.89
C PHE A 170 5.15 -20.61 13.66
N LEU A 171 4.37 -19.75 12.99
CA LEU A 171 2.95 -20.02 12.72
C LEU A 171 2.76 -21.23 11.80
N PHE A 172 3.57 -21.33 10.75
CA PHE A 172 3.49 -22.46 9.81
C PHE A 172 3.77 -23.79 10.51
N SER A 173 4.88 -23.91 11.25
CA SER A 173 5.20 -25.13 11.99
C SER A 173 4.12 -25.47 13.02
N LEU A 174 3.58 -24.47 13.73
CA LEU A 174 2.50 -24.71 14.68
C LEU A 174 1.22 -25.23 13.99
N CYS A 175 0.86 -24.66 12.83
CA CYS A 175 -0.26 -25.13 12.02
C CYS A 175 -0.07 -26.58 11.56
N GLU A 176 1.14 -26.99 11.16
CA GLU A 176 1.41 -28.37 10.77
C GLU A 176 1.16 -29.35 11.92
N TYR A 177 1.69 -29.07 13.12
CA TYR A 177 1.45 -29.91 14.29
C TYR A 177 -0.04 -30.00 14.66
N LEU A 178 -0.73 -28.86 14.64
CA LEU A 178 -2.16 -28.80 14.98
C LEU A 178 -3.02 -29.55 13.96
N ASN A 179 -2.78 -29.38 12.66
CA ASN A 179 -3.51 -30.10 11.62
C ASN A 179 -3.24 -31.60 11.68
N ALA A 180 -1.99 -32.02 11.93
CA ALA A 180 -1.64 -33.43 12.07
C ALA A 180 -2.32 -34.07 13.29
N TYR A 181 -2.39 -33.35 14.42
CA TYR A 181 -3.12 -33.81 15.59
C TYR A 181 -4.62 -33.88 15.33
N ALA A 182 -5.23 -32.79 14.84
CA ALA A 182 -6.66 -32.71 14.60
C ALA A 182 -7.12 -33.76 13.59
N GLY A 183 -6.35 -34.01 12.52
CA GLY A 183 -6.62 -35.07 11.55
C GLY A 183 -6.63 -36.46 12.18
N ARG A 184 -5.62 -36.79 13.00
CA ARG A 184 -5.59 -38.09 13.71
C ARG A 184 -6.73 -38.25 14.71
N LYS A 185 -7.04 -37.20 15.47
CA LYS A 185 -8.19 -37.18 16.39
C LYS A 185 -9.49 -37.43 15.63
N TYR A 186 -9.71 -36.70 14.53
CA TYR A 186 -10.89 -36.85 13.69
C TYR A 186 -11.04 -38.26 13.11
N GLN A 187 -9.94 -38.85 12.63
CA GLN A 187 -9.94 -40.24 12.14
C GLN A 187 -10.29 -41.24 13.25
N ALA A 188 -9.71 -41.08 14.44
CA ALA A 188 -9.97 -41.95 15.58
C ALA A 188 -11.43 -41.87 16.05
N ASP A 189 -11.98 -40.66 16.16
CA ASP A 189 -13.37 -40.44 16.56
C ASP A 189 -14.35 -41.09 15.58
N ARG A 190 -14.08 -41.03 14.28
CA ARG A 190 -14.88 -41.71 13.25
C ARG A 190 -14.83 -43.23 13.35
N LEU A 191 -13.66 -43.80 13.64
CA LEU A 191 -13.52 -45.25 13.82
C LEU A 191 -14.27 -45.73 15.07
N GLN A 192 -14.24 -44.96 16.17
CA GLN A 192 -14.98 -45.28 17.39
C GLN A 192 -16.49 -45.23 17.18
N ALA A 193 -16.98 -44.24 16.42
CA ALA A 193 -18.39 -44.13 16.08
C ALA A 193 -18.91 -45.31 15.25
N VAL A 194 -18.07 -45.88 14.37
CA VAL A 194 -18.43 -47.05 13.54
C VAL A 194 -18.28 -48.37 14.32
N GLY A 195 -17.32 -48.46 15.24
CA GLY A 195 -17.07 -49.67 16.04
C GLY A 195 -18.06 -49.91 17.19
N GLY A 196 -18.84 -48.90 17.60
CA GLY A 196 -19.81 -49.01 18.70
C GLY A 196 -21.15 -49.64 18.34
N ASP A 197 -21.49 -49.73 17.05
CA ASP A 197 -22.81 -50.14 16.56
C ASP A 197 -22.84 -51.56 15.95
N SER A 198 -21.84 -52.40 16.25
CA SER A 198 -21.91 -53.82 15.86
C SER A 198 -22.82 -54.58 16.84
N PRO A 199 -24.04 -55.01 16.44
CA PRO A 199 -24.85 -55.85 17.31
C PRO A 199 -24.14 -57.18 17.48
N SER A 200 -23.87 -57.53 18.73
CA SER A 200 -23.49 -58.89 19.12
C SER A 200 -24.58 -59.86 18.65
N HIS A 201 -24.24 -60.70 17.67
CA HIS A 201 -25.02 -61.84 17.23
C HIS A 201 -25.18 -62.89 18.33
#